data_AF-A0A4Y2IEM7-F1
#
_entry.id   AF-A0A4Y2IEM7-F1
#
_cell.length_a   1.000
_cell.length_b   1.000
_cell.length_c   1.000
_cell.angle_alpha   90.00
_cell.angle_beta   90.00
_cell.angle_gamma   90.00
#
_symmetry.space_group_name_H-M   'P 1'
#
loop_
_entity.id
_entity.type
_entity.pdbx_description
1 polymer ?
#
loop_
_entity_poly.entity_id
_entity_poly.type
_entity_poly.pdbx_seq_one_letter_code
_entity_poly.pdbx_strand_id
1 'polypeptide(L)'
;MCKKQASFNLPNKGDLPTDRVTPNHVFNVTGIDFAGLFFLKFKNQRKGVLNKVYVVIYVCLCTKTLHLDFVTDQTSDCFIASLKRFFGRRGNCAKILTDNSKTFVGADKEIKFSYNHVNSPDQCISEFLISESIEWKFIPPKSPNLGGGSEVV
;
A
#
# COMPACT_ATOMS: atom_id res chain seq x y z
N MET A 1 -26.62 34.95 -39.06
CA MET A 1 -25.19 34.95 -38.71
C MET A 1 -25.03 34.16 -37.40
N CYS A 2 -24.72 32.87 -37.49
CA CYS A 2 -24.58 31.97 -36.32
C CYS A 2 -23.17 31.38 -36.36
N LYS A 3 -22.33 31.69 -35.37
CA LYS A 3 -20.94 31.23 -35.29
C LYS A 3 -20.92 29.77 -34.84
N LYS A 4 -20.24 28.89 -35.59
CA LYS A 4 -19.92 27.52 -35.15
C LYS A 4 -18.93 27.59 -33.97
N GLN A 5 -19.25 26.93 -32.86
CA GLN A 5 -18.31 26.71 -31.76
C GLN A 5 -17.23 25.70 -32.18
N ALA A 6 -15.98 25.98 -31.77
CA ALA A 6 -14.83 25.12 -32.01
C ALA A 6 -14.94 23.81 -31.21
N SER A 7 -14.61 22.70 -31.85
CA SER A 7 -14.47 21.38 -31.22
C SER A 7 -13.36 21.41 -30.17
N PHE A 8 -13.72 21.13 -28.92
CA PHE A 8 -12.79 20.97 -27.81
C PHE A 8 -12.01 19.67 -28.03
N ASN A 9 -10.75 19.74 -28.49
CA ASN A 9 -9.87 18.58 -28.53
C ASN A 9 -9.48 18.26 -27.08
N LEU A 10 -9.99 17.13 -26.56
CA LEU A 10 -9.50 16.58 -25.30
C LEU A 10 -8.01 16.22 -25.47
N PRO A 11 -7.14 16.48 -24.48
CA PRO A 11 -5.78 15.99 -24.52
C PRO A 11 -5.81 14.46 -24.64
N ASN A 12 -4.89 13.90 -25.42
CA ASN A 12 -4.73 12.45 -25.56
C ASN A 12 -4.65 11.85 -24.14
N LYS A 13 -5.67 11.08 -23.74
CA LYS A 13 -5.66 10.39 -22.44
C LYS A 13 -4.44 9.47 -22.48
N GLY A 14 -3.42 9.77 -21.67
CA GLY A 14 -2.30 8.85 -21.48
C GLY A 14 -2.85 7.48 -21.13
N ASP A 15 -2.27 6.43 -21.72
CA ASP A 15 -2.73 5.08 -21.51
C ASP A 15 -2.75 4.75 -20.02
N LEU A 16 -3.85 4.14 -19.57
CA LEU A 16 -3.96 3.70 -18.19
C LEU A 16 -2.88 2.63 -17.96
N PRO A 17 -2.15 2.66 -16.83
CA PRO A 17 -1.19 1.61 -16.53
C PRO A 17 -1.88 0.24 -16.55
N THR A 18 -1.25 -0.75 -17.17
CA THR A 18 -1.80 -2.10 -17.41
C THR A 18 -2.39 -2.73 -16.15
N ASP A 19 -1.79 -2.47 -14.98
CA ASP A 19 -2.27 -2.92 -13.67
C ASP A 19 -3.70 -2.47 -13.31
N ARG A 20 -4.22 -1.44 -13.98
CA ARG A 20 -5.60 -0.93 -13.82
C ARG A 20 -6.59 -1.55 -14.81
N VAL A 21 -6.11 -2.05 -15.94
CA VAL A 21 -6.96 -2.46 -17.09
C VAL A 21 -7.12 -3.96 -17.16
N THR A 22 -6.17 -4.74 -16.63
CA THR A 22 -6.25 -6.20 -16.60
C THR A 22 -7.14 -6.66 -15.44
N PRO A 23 -8.25 -7.38 -15.69
CA PRO A 23 -9.07 -7.96 -14.63
C PRO A 23 -8.23 -8.90 -13.77
N ASN A 24 -8.25 -8.68 -12.45
CA ASN A 24 -7.51 -9.49 -11.49
C ASN A 24 -8.26 -9.56 -10.15
N HIS A 25 -7.88 -10.48 -9.26
CA HIS A 25 -8.50 -10.56 -7.94
C HIS A 25 -8.20 -9.30 -7.11
N VAL A 26 -9.11 -9.01 -6.17
CA VAL A 26 -8.99 -7.83 -5.30
C VAL A 26 -7.66 -7.90 -4.54
N PHE A 27 -6.95 -6.78 -4.46
CA PHE A 27 -5.62 -6.63 -3.87
C PHE A 27 -4.46 -7.33 -4.60
N ASN A 28 -4.64 -7.85 -5.83
CA ASN A 28 -3.52 -8.43 -6.57
C ASN A 28 -2.37 -7.43 -6.80
N VAL A 29 -2.72 -6.19 -7.14
CA VAL A 29 -1.78 -5.06 -7.13
C VAL A 29 -2.21 -4.08 -6.04
N THR A 30 -1.36 -3.88 -5.05
CA THR A 30 -1.67 -3.08 -3.86
C THR A 30 -0.68 -1.94 -3.67
N GLY A 31 -1.20 -0.71 -3.63
CA GLY A 31 -0.47 0.46 -3.14
C GLY A 31 -0.60 0.56 -1.62
N ILE A 32 0.48 0.93 -0.94
CA ILE A 32 0.51 1.05 0.51
C ILE A 32 1.08 2.39 0.91
N ASP A 33 0.38 3.06 1.83
CA ASP A 33 0.80 4.35 2.38
C ASP A 33 0.46 4.47 3.88
N PHE A 34 1.13 5.38 4.57
CA PHE A 34 0.80 5.77 5.92
C PHE A 34 -0.03 7.05 5.92
N ALA A 35 -1.27 6.96 6.40
CA ALA A 35 -1.97 8.15 6.85
C ALA A 35 -1.41 8.62 8.21
N GLY A 36 -1.44 9.94 8.38
CA GLY A 36 -0.74 10.68 9.42
C GLY A 36 -1.02 10.27 10.87
N LEU A 37 -0.44 11.02 11.79
CA LEU A 37 -0.57 10.76 13.22
C LEU A 37 -1.99 11.06 13.71
N PHE A 38 -2.66 10.04 14.26
CA PHE A 38 -3.94 10.17 14.95
C PHE A 38 -3.78 9.94 16.45
N PHE A 39 -4.70 10.54 17.22
CA PHE A 39 -4.80 10.36 18.66
C PHE A 39 -6.12 9.66 18.98
N LEU A 40 -6.03 8.40 19.39
CA LEU A 40 -7.19 7.56 19.69
C LEU A 40 -7.33 7.34 21.20
N LYS A 41 -8.58 7.39 21.66
CA LYS A 41 -8.95 6.95 23.00
C LYS A 41 -9.44 5.52 22.94
N PHE A 42 -8.71 4.58 23.53
CA PHE A 42 -9.16 3.19 23.60
C PHE A 42 -10.32 3.02 24.58
N LYS A 43 -11.20 2.06 24.30
CA LYS A 43 -12.29 1.67 25.19
C LYS A 43 -11.68 1.21 26.53
N ASN A 44 -12.26 1.66 27.65
CA ASN A 44 -11.83 1.36 29.03
C ASN A 44 -10.49 1.97 29.49
N GLN A 45 -9.90 2.93 28.78
CA GLN A 45 -8.78 3.71 29.31
C GLN A 45 -9.22 4.83 30.27
N ARG A 46 -8.31 5.22 31.17
CA ARG A 46 -8.50 6.38 32.07
C ARG A 46 -8.82 7.63 31.26
N LYS A 47 -9.71 8.47 31.80
CA LYS A 47 -10.10 9.74 31.19
C LYS A 47 -8.85 10.61 30.98
N GLY A 48 -8.66 11.11 29.76
CA GLY A 48 -7.56 12.02 29.41
C GLY A 48 -6.35 11.37 28.74
N VAL A 49 -6.25 10.03 28.68
CA VAL A 49 -5.16 9.37 27.94
C VAL A 49 -5.52 9.24 26.47
N LEU A 50 -4.67 9.81 25.60
CA LEU A 50 -4.73 9.68 24.15
C LEU A 50 -3.53 8.86 23.68
N ASN A 51 -3.78 7.89 22.81
CA ASN A 51 -2.74 7.01 22.28
C ASN A 51 -2.42 7.45 20.86
N LYS A 52 -1.13 7.60 20.60
CA LYS A 52 -0.58 7.80 19.27
C LYS A 52 -0.81 6.56 18.43
N VAL A 53 -1.48 6.74 17.30
CA VAL A 53 -1.78 5.67 16.35
C VAL A 53 -1.55 6.21 14.94
N TYR A 54 -1.02 5.35 14.09
CA TYR A 54 -0.90 5.58 12.66
C TYR A 54 -1.80 4.63 11.90
N VAL A 55 -2.24 5.05 10.73
CA VAL A 55 -3.09 4.23 9.86
C VAL A 55 -2.29 3.80 8.65
N VAL A 56 -2.16 2.49 8.46
CA VAL A 56 -1.66 1.91 7.21
C VAL A 56 -2.84 1.77 6.27
N ILE A 57 -2.71 2.36 5.08
CA ILE A 57 -3.71 2.31 4.02
C ILE A 57 -3.22 1.34 2.95
N TYR A 58 -3.99 0.28 2.72
CA TYR A 58 -3.80 -0.63 1.60
C TYR A 58 -4.86 -0.33 0.53
N VAL A 59 -4.41 0.03 -0.66
CA VAL A 59 -5.27 0.40 -1.79
C VAL A 59 -5.12 -0.65 -2.88
N CYS A 60 -6.20 -1.36 -3.22
CA CYS A 60 -6.21 -2.20 -4.42
C CYS A 60 -6.22 -1.30 -5.65
N LEU A 61 -5.20 -1.40 -6.51
CA LEU A 61 -5.12 -0.57 -7.72
C LEU A 61 -6.08 -1.04 -8.82
N CYS A 62 -6.45 -2.32 -8.83
CA CYS A 62 -7.40 -2.90 -9.77
C CYS A 62 -8.84 -2.45 -9.51
N THR A 63 -9.27 -2.40 -8.23
CA THR A 63 -10.68 -2.14 -7.86
C THR A 63 -10.91 -0.86 -7.07
N LYS A 64 -9.85 -0.18 -6.63
CA LYS A 64 -9.91 0.97 -5.70
C LYS A 64 -10.50 0.65 -4.32
N THR A 65 -10.54 -0.64 -3.94
CA THR A 65 -10.92 -1.06 -2.59
C THR A 65 -9.85 -0.69 -1.58
N LEU A 66 -10.28 -0.20 -0.41
CA LEU A 66 -9.40 0.15 0.70
C LEU A 66 -9.44 -0.92 1.80
N HIS A 67 -8.28 -1.23 2.36
CA HIS A 67 -8.16 -1.90 3.66
C HIS A 67 -7.34 -0.99 4.57
N LEU A 68 -7.91 -0.66 5.73
CA LEU A 68 -7.29 0.22 6.70
C LEU A 68 -6.83 -0.59 7.89
N ASP A 69 -5.65 -0.28 8.38
CA ASP A 69 -5.08 -0.94 9.53
C ASP A 69 -4.43 0.05 10.50
N PHE A 70 -4.45 -0.27 11.79
CA PHE A 70 -3.91 0.59 12.83
C PHE A 70 -2.60 0.01 13.36
N VAL A 71 -1.60 0.87 13.51
CA VAL A 71 -0.32 0.55 14.15
C VAL A 71 0.08 1.62 15.15
N THR A 72 0.91 1.25 16.13
CA THR A 72 1.35 2.17 17.19
C THR A 72 2.48 3.09 16.75
N ASP A 73 3.27 2.67 15.75
CA ASP A 73 4.38 3.47 15.22
C ASP A 73 4.63 3.21 13.73
N GLN A 74 5.39 4.10 13.08
CA GLN A 74 5.84 3.96 11.70
C GLN A 74 7.18 3.20 11.63
N THR A 75 7.37 2.17 12.44
CA THR A 75 8.57 1.30 12.37
C THR A 75 8.34 0.13 11.41
N SER A 76 9.43 -0.43 10.88
CA SER A 76 9.38 -1.59 9.98
C SER A 76 8.62 -2.76 10.61
N ASP A 77 8.90 -3.08 11.87
CA ASP A 77 8.27 -4.16 12.62
C ASP A 77 6.75 -3.97 12.73
N CYS A 78 6.32 -2.74 13.06
CA CYS A 78 4.90 -2.41 13.14
C CYS A 78 4.22 -2.57 11.77
N PHE A 79 4.90 -2.16 10.71
CA PHE A 79 4.41 -2.32 9.34
C PHE A 79 4.35 -3.79 8.92
N ILE A 80 5.38 -4.60 9.19
CA ILE A 80 5.40 -6.03 8.88
C ILE A 80 4.27 -6.74 9.61
N ALA A 81 4.02 -6.41 10.89
CA ALA A 81 2.89 -6.94 11.63
C ALA A 81 1.54 -6.54 11.02
N SER A 82 1.43 -5.33 10.46
CA SER A 82 0.27 -4.91 9.68
C SER A 82 0.14 -5.72 8.39
N LEU A 83 1.24 -5.93 7.66
CA LEU A 83 1.26 -6.71 6.43
C LEU A 83 0.86 -8.18 6.65
N LYS A 84 1.29 -8.79 7.76
CA LYS A 84 0.83 -10.13 8.22
C LYS A 84 -0.68 -10.20 8.30
N ARG A 85 -1.29 -9.20 8.96
CA ARG A 85 -2.73 -9.14 9.20
C ARG A 85 -3.51 -8.82 7.93
N PHE A 86 -2.95 -8.02 7.03
CA PHE A 86 -3.51 -7.77 5.71
C PHE A 86 -3.60 -9.06 4.89
N PHE A 87 -2.50 -9.79 4.73
CA PHE A 87 -2.49 -11.06 3.99
C PHE A 87 -3.40 -12.11 4.61
N GLY A 88 -3.39 -12.25 5.93
CA GLY A 88 -4.29 -13.17 6.63
C GLY A 88 -5.78 -12.88 6.43
N ARG A 89 -6.15 -11.65 6.04
CA ARG A 89 -7.56 -11.24 5.83
C ARG A 89 -7.97 -11.11 4.37
N ARG A 90 -7.07 -10.62 3.51
CA ARG A 90 -7.36 -10.29 2.11
C ARG A 90 -6.80 -11.31 1.13
N GLY A 91 -6.00 -12.25 1.62
CA GLY A 91 -5.15 -13.06 0.76
C GLY A 91 -4.01 -12.21 0.21
N ASN A 92 -3.34 -12.79 -0.76
CA ASN A 92 -2.02 -12.35 -1.15
C ASN A 92 -2.05 -11.45 -2.39
N CYS A 93 -1.05 -10.59 -2.50
CA CYS A 93 -0.84 -9.72 -3.66
C CYS A 93 0.31 -10.24 -4.50
N ALA A 94 0.23 -10.10 -5.83
CA ALA A 94 1.38 -10.31 -6.71
C ALA A 94 2.35 -9.12 -6.71
N LYS A 95 1.86 -7.90 -6.43
CA LYS A 95 2.66 -6.67 -6.49
C LYS A 95 2.32 -5.69 -5.38
N ILE A 96 3.36 -5.18 -4.72
CA ILE A 96 3.30 -4.13 -3.70
C ILE A 96 3.97 -2.86 -4.24
N LEU A 97 3.29 -1.73 -4.14
CA LEU A 97 3.83 -0.41 -4.42
C LEU A 97 3.87 0.44 -3.15
N THR A 98 5.04 0.98 -2.80
CA THR A 98 5.20 1.86 -1.64
C THR A 98 6.02 3.10 -1.98
N ASP A 99 5.94 4.13 -1.15
CA ASP A 99 6.92 5.22 -1.19
C ASP A 99 8.30 4.76 -0.67
N ASN A 100 9.31 5.62 -0.82
CA ASN A 100 10.68 5.37 -0.36
C ASN A 100 10.90 5.70 1.13
N SER A 101 9.85 5.66 1.96
CA SER A 101 10.01 5.90 3.39
C SER A 101 10.93 4.85 4.03
N LYS A 102 11.67 5.27 5.06
CA LYS A 102 12.62 4.41 5.78
C LYS A 102 11.94 3.15 6.33
N THR A 103 10.68 3.26 6.71
CA THR A 103 9.83 2.18 7.20
C THR A 103 9.64 1.08 6.17
N PHE A 104 9.23 1.43 4.95
CA PHE A 104 9.02 0.43 3.90
C PHE A 104 10.35 -0.13 3.37
N VAL A 105 11.37 0.71 3.22
CA VAL A 105 12.72 0.24 2.83
C VAL A 105 13.30 -0.70 3.88
N GLY A 106 13.10 -0.41 5.16
CA GLY A 106 13.52 -1.29 6.26
C GLY A 106 12.77 -2.61 6.24
N ALA A 107 11.45 -2.57 6.06
CA ALA A 107 10.62 -3.77 6.00
C ALA A 107 10.96 -4.69 4.82
N ASP A 108 11.16 -4.13 3.61
CA ASP A 108 11.59 -4.89 2.43
C ASP A 108 12.92 -5.63 2.69
N LYS A 109 13.88 -4.95 3.33
CA LYS A 109 15.16 -5.55 3.72
C LYS A 109 15.01 -6.65 4.75
N GLU A 110 14.24 -6.40 5.81
CA GLU A 110 14.04 -7.35 6.91
C GLU A 110 13.36 -8.62 6.43
N ILE A 111 12.31 -8.48 5.62
CA ILE A 111 11.60 -9.60 4.98
C ILE A 111 12.57 -10.44 4.14
N LYS A 112 13.37 -9.81 3.28
CA LYS A 112 14.36 -10.49 2.44
C LYS A 112 15.47 -11.15 3.27
N PHE A 113 15.88 -10.51 4.36
CA PHE A 113 16.91 -11.04 5.26
C PHE A 113 16.42 -12.27 6.02
N SER A 114 15.24 -12.20 6.64
CA SER A 114 14.64 -13.30 7.41
C SER A 114 14.36 -14.54 6.56
N TYR A 115 14.24 -14.40 5.24
CA TYR A 115 14.21 -15.54 4.33
C TYR A 115 15.58 -16.21 4.16
N ASN A 116 16.62 -15.42 3.88
CA ASN A 116 17.94 -15.93 3.53
C ASN A 116 18.70 -16.59 4.70
N HIS A 117 18.34 -16.29 5.95
CA HIS A 117 19.16 -16.63 7.13
C HIS A 117 18.48 -17.52 8.17
N VAL A 118 17.24 -18.00 7.95
CA VAL A 118 16.50 -18.72 9.00
C VAL A 118 16.10 -20.13 8.52
N ASN A 119 16.59 -21.17 9.22
CA ASN A 119 16.19 -22.58 9.06
C ASN A 119 14.76 -22.88 9.58
N SER A 120 14.06 -21.87 10.10
CA SER A 120 12.73 -21.91 10.69
C SER A 120 12.16 -20.48 10.68
N PRO A 121 11.86 -19.93 9.49
CA PRO A 121 11.33 -18.57 9.40
C PRO A 121 10.04 -18.46 10.22
N ASP A 122 9.62 -17.24 10.54
CA ASP A 122 8.20 -16.96 10.79
C ASP A 122 7.45 -17.40 9.50
N GLN A 123 7.04 -18.67 9.44
CA GLN A 123 6.73 -19.43 8.21
C GLN A 123 5.68 -18.79 7.29
N CYS A 124 4.94 -17.79 7.78
CA CYS A 124 3.82 -17.23 7.04
C CYS A 124 4.17 -16.04 6.13
N ILE A 125 5.29 -15.32 6.33
CA ILE A 125 5.60 -14.13 5.51
C ILE A 125 6.82 -14.24 4.63
N SER A 126 7.97 -14.64 5.18
CA SER A 126 9.22 -14.59 4.43
C SER A 126 9.28 -15.71 3.38
N GLU A 127 8.86 -16.92 3.75
CA GLU A 127 8.62 -18.01 2.80
C GLU A 127 7.58 -17.60 1.76
N PHE A 128 6.52 -16.92 2.18
CA PHE A 128 5.38 -16.58 1.34
C PHE A 128 5.64 -15.48 0.30
N LEU A 129 6.26 -14.37 0.72
CA LEU A 129 6.59 -13.23 -0.16
C LEU A 129 7.54 -13.65 -1.29
N ILE A 130 8.36 -14.68 -1.07
CA ILE A 130 9.31 -15.19 -2.06
C ILE A 130 8.78 -16.44 -2.77
N SER A 131 8.00 -17.32 -2.13
CA SER A 131 7.39 -18.49 -2.79
C SER A 131 6.36 -18.12 -3.84
N GLU A 132 5.63 -17.00 -3.63
CA GLU A 132 4.64 -16.46 -4.58
C GLU A 132 5.19 -15.33 -5.46
N SER A 133 6.50 -15.08 -5.46
CA SER A 133 7.15 -14.06 -6.31
C SER A 133 6.54 -12.65 -6.18
N ILE A 134 6.29 -12.18 -4.95
CA ILE A 134 5.66 -10.88 -4.73
C ILE A 134 6.62 -9.77 -5.14
N GLU A 135 6.25 -9.02 -6.18
CA GLU A 135 7.04 -7.93 -6.72
C GLU A 135 6.86 -6.68 -5.86
N TRP A 136 7.89 -6.32 -5.10
CA TRP A 136 7.93 -5.05 -4.38
C TRP A 136 8.59 -3.96 -5.21
N LYS A 137 7.88 -2.85 -5.43
CA LYS A 137 8.38 -1.67 -6.15
C LYS A 137 8.23 -0.40 -5.32
N PHE A 138 9.29 0.41 -5.34
CA PHE A 138 9.32 1.72 -4.72
C PHE A 138 9.00 2.80 -5.75
N ILE A 139 8.05 3.68 -5.44
CA ILE A 139 7.64 4.78 -6.31
C ILE A 139 8.63 5.95 -6.14
N PRO A 140 9.06 6.61 -7.23
CA PRO A 140 9.99 7.73 -7.15
C PRO A 140 9.45 8.90 -6.31
N PRO A 141 10.31 9.61 -5.56
CA PRO A 141 9.91 10.72 -4.71
C PRO A 141 9.41 11.92 -5.55
N LYS A 142 8.32 12.56 -5.10
CA LYS A 142 7.59 13.67 -5.75
C LYS A 142 6.68 13.28 -6.93
N SER A 143 5.77 12.34 -6.70
CA SER A 143 4.58 12.19 -7.54
C SER A 143 3.31 12.66 -6.79
N PRO A 144 3.13 13.97 -6.52
CA PRO A 144 1.95 14.46 -5.79
C PRO A 144 0.64 14.44 -6.62
N ASN A 145 0.71 14.15 -7.93
CA ASN A 145 -0.47 14.07 -8.83
C ASN A 145 -1.14 12.69 -8.90
N LEU A 146 -0.75 11.76 -8.04
CA LEU A 146 -1.36 10.44 -8.00
C LEU A 146 -2.74 10.42 -7.30
N GLY A 147 -3.15 11.54 -6.70
CA GLY A 147 -4.49 11.78 -6.17
C GLY A 147 -5.60 12.06 -7.20
N GLY A 148 -5.34 11.88 -8.50
CA GLY A 148 -6.25 12.35 -9.56
C GLY A 148 -6.21 11.55 -10.85
N GLY A 149 -6.40 10.23 -10.78
CA GLY A 149 -6.63 9.39 -11.95
C GLY A 149 -5.35 9.04 -12.71
N SER A 150 -5.06 7.74 -12.76
CA SER A 150 -4.15 7.15 -13.75
C SER A 150 -2.69 7.55 -13.60
N GLU A 151 -2.09 7.22 -12.47
CA GLU A 151 -0.79 6.57 -12.38
C GLU A 151 -0.62 6.19 -10.91
N VAL A 152 0.35 5.35 -10.62
CA VAL A 152 0.58 4.60 -9.39
C VAL A 152 0.58 5.39 -8.05
N VAL A 153 -0.49 5.25 -7.23
CA VAL A 153 -0.70 5.66 -5.80
C VAL A 153 -1.08 7.10 -5.52
#